data_AF-A0A022MLC1-F1
#
_entry.id   AF-A0A022MLC1-F1
#
_cell.length_a   1.000
_cell.length_b   1.000
_cell.length_c   1.000
_cell.angle_alpha   90.00
_cell.angle_beta   90.00
_cell.angle_gamma   90.00
#
_symmetry.space_group_name_H-M   'P 1'
#
loop_
_entity.id
_entity.type
_entity.pdbx_description
1 polymer ?
#
loop_
_entity_poly.entity_id
_entity_poly.type
_entity_poly.pdbx_seq_one_letter_code
_entity_poly.pdbx_strand_id
1 'polypeptide(L)'
;RGAHAVGGRAAQAPGADAAAREAAVAAVRLDKEREAEDGFDGSQVACAELVPVCREAFDGVLGERPHQLDRTRADVEAGAAELLSVRRISAPPTPEGVRTGVAVALRCFAAWLGGRGTVVVDGVLEDTATAEVARTQIWQWLRHRVVDRETVLRMLDDELAALGAAYPWAPLEEVRALFERTALAGELPLFFTPDAYARHLVRRTGAGGCERG
;
A
#
# COMPACT_ATOMS: atom_id res chain seq x y z
N ARG A 1 3.69 -22.05 20.44
CA ARG A 1 3.49 -23.00 19.32
C ARG A 1 4.80 -23.36 18.61
N GLY A 2 5.95 -22.78 19.00
CA GLY A 2 7.25 -23.10 18.39
C GLY A 2 7.34 -22.71 16.90
N ALA A 3 6.55 -21.72 16.49
CA ALA A 3 6.49 -21.24 15.11
C ALA A 3 7.06 -19.83 15.05
N HIS A 4 7.70 -19.50 13.93
CA HIS A 4 8.32 -18.20 13.73
C HIS A 4 7.29 -17.07 13.59
N ALA A 5 7.65 -15.90 14.13
CA ALA A 5 6.98 -14.63 13.92
C ALA A 5 7.84 -13.75 13.00
N VAL A 6 7.28 -13.31 11.88
CA VAL A 6 7.98 -12.45 10.91
C VAL A 6 7.40 -11.05 10.94
N GLY A 7 8.27 -10.05 11.03
CA GLY A 7 7.94 -8.63 11.05
C GLY A 7 7.40 -8.12 9.71
N GLY A 8 7.04 -6.84 9.70
CA GLY A 8 6.45 -6.17 8.55
C GLY A 8 7.46 -5.90 7.43
N ARG A 9 6.95 -5.48 6.27
CA ARG A 9 7.77 -5.15 5.10
C ARG A 9 8.33 -3.75 5.19
N ALA A 10 9.66 -3.61 5.12
CA ALA A 10 10.31 -2.35 4.75
C ALA A 10 10.09 -2.10 3.26
N ALA A 11 9.21 -1.17 2.93
CA ALA A 11 8.81 -0.86 1.56
C ALA A 11 9.62 0.26 0.89
N GLN A 12 10.51 0.91 1.63
CA GLN A 12 11.33 2.02 1.13
C GLN A 12 12.14 1.58 -0.09
N ALA A 13 12.15 2.43 -1.11
CA ALA A 13 12.89 2.28 -2.34
C ALA A 13 13.86 3.47 -2.48
N PRO A 14 15.06 3.39 -1.88
CA PRO A 14 15.98 4.53 -1.85
C PRO A 14 16.42 4.93 -3.25
N GLY A 15 16.19 6.20 -3.61
CA GLY A 15 16.59 6.77 -4.91
C GLY A 15 18.03 7.29 -4.93
N ALA A 16 18.33 8.10 -5.96
CA ALA A 16 19.66 8.71 -6.15
C ALA A 16 19.91 9.92 -5.23
N ASP A 17 18.86 10.54 -4.68
CA ASP A 17 19.00 11.64 -3.73
C ASP A 17 19.59 11.12 -2.41
N ALA A 18 20.77 11.61 -2.06
CA ALA A 18 21.52 11.14 -0.90
C ALA A 18 20.80 11.42 0.42
N ALA A 19 20.18 12.61 0.56
CA ALA A 19 19.51 13.00 1.80
C ALA A 19 18.22 12.19 1.99
N ALA A 20 17.42 12.03 0.93
CA ALA A 20 16.22 11.19 0.97
C ALA A 20 16.56 9.72 1.20
N ARG A 21 17.65 9.23 0.60
CA ARG A 21 18.18 7.88 0.82
C ARG A 21 18.57 7.66 2.27
N GLU A 22 19.34 8.57 2.86
CA GLU A 22 19.77 8.48 4.26
C GLU A 22 18.57 8.47 5.21
N ALA A 23 17.61 9.38 5.01
CA ALA A 23 16.38 9.42 5.80
C ALA A 23 15.56 8.11 5.69
N ALA A 24 15.42 7.57 4.47
CA ALA A 24 14.72 6.31 4.25
C ALA A 24 15.42 5.13 4.94
N VAL A 25 16.75 5.05 4.85
CA VAL A 25 17.54 4.01 5.52
C VAL A 25 17.44 4.12 7.04
N ALA A 26 17.51 5.34 7.59
CA ALA A 26 17.37 5.57 9.02
C ALA A 26 15.98 5.16 9.54
N ALA A 27 14.91 5.47 8.79
CA ALA A 27 13.56 5.06 9.11
C ALA A 27 13.40 3.53 9.10
N VAL A 28 13.98 2.84 8.11
CA VAL A 28 13.99 1.37 8.05
C VAL A 28 14.76 0.79 9.25
N ARG A 29 15.94 1.32 9.56
CA ARG A 29 16.75 0.87 10.69
C ARG A 29 15.95 0.90 12.00
N LEU A 30 15.35 2.05 12.31
CA LEU A 30 14.57 2.23 13.53
C LEU A 30 13.39 1.25 13.61
N ASP A 31 12.68 1.04 12.49
CA ASP A 31 11.56 0.09 12.43
C ASP A 31 12.04 -1.36 12.67
N LYS A 32 13.21 -1.73 12.13
CA LYS A 32 13.74 -3.10 12.24
C LYS A 32 14.41 -3.40 13.56
N GLU A 33 15.03 -2.40 14.19
CA GLU A 33 15.49 -2.49 15.57
C GLU A 33 14.29 -2.73 16.50
N ARG A 34 13.20 -1.97 16.34
CA ARG A 34 11.96 -2.20 17.09
C ARG A 34 11.42 -3.62 16.88
N GLU A 35 11.33 -4.11 15.64
CA GLU A 35 10.86 -5.47 15.37
C GLU A 35 11.75 -6.55 16.02
N ALA A 36 13.07 -6.41 15.88
CA ALA A 36 14.00 -7.36 16.49
C ALA A 36 13.85 -7.34 18.03
N GLU A 37 13.76 -6.16 18.64
CA GLU A 37 13.51 -6.00 20.08
C GLU A 37 12.14 -6.54 20.52
N ASP A 38 11.11 -6.43 19.68
CA ASP A 38 9.78 -6.94 19.99
C ASP A 38 9.69 -8.47 20.01
N GLY A 39 10.68 -9.16 19.43
CA GLY A 39 10.79 -10.61 19.44
C GLY A 39 10.43 -11.29 18.13
N PHE A 40 10.37 -10.54 17.04
CA PHE A 40 10.28 -11.15 15.71
C PHE A 40 11.56 -11.94 15.40
N ASP A 41 11.42 -13.03 14.64
CA ASP A 41 12.52 -13.91 14.22
C ASP A 41 13.19 -13.44 12.92
N GLY A 42 12.51 -12.57 12.17
CA GLY A 42 12.99 -12.01 10.91
C GLY A 42 12.05 -10.93 10.40
N SER A 43 12.39 -10.36 9.25
CA SER A 43 11.66 -9.24 8.63
C SER A 43 11.60 -9.39 7.10
N GLN A 44 10.77 -8.57 6.45
CA GLN A 44 10.62 -8.51 5.01
C GLN A 44 11.20 -7.20 4.45
N VAL A 45 11.80 -7.25 3.26
CA VAL A 45 12.31 -6.08 2.54
C VAL A 45 11.80 -6.06 1.10
N ALA A 46 11.44 -4.87 0.61
CA ALA A 46 11.05 -4.65 -0.77
C ALA A 46 12.24 -4.55 -1.74
N CYS A 47 13.36 -4.01 -1.26
CA CYS A 47 14.54 -3.72 -2.06
C CYS A 47 15.76 -4.43 -1.48
N ALA A 48 16.56 -5.07 -2.35
CA ALA A 48 17.75 -5.81 -1.94
C ALA A 48 18.78 -4.93 -1.22
N GLU A 49 18.83 -3.63 -1.53
CA GLU A 49 19.71 -2.66 -0.88
C GLU A 49 19.44 -2.47 0.61
N LEU A 50 18.23 -2.82 1.09
CA LEU A 50 17.86 -2.73 2.51
C LEU A 50 18.20 -4.01 3.29
N VAL A 51 18.64 -5.08 2.62
CA VAL A 51 19.02 -6.34 3.28
C VAL A 51 20.11 -6.12 4.34
N PRO A 52 21.22 -5.40 4.06
CA PRO A 52 22.26 -5.18 5.07
C PRO A 52 21.74 -4.44 6.32
N VAL A 53 20.87 -3.44 6.12
CA VAL A 53 20.28 -2.64 7.21
C VAL A 53 19.41 -3.51 8.12
N CYS A 54 18.54 -4.33 7.52
CA CYS A 54 17.69 -5.23 8.29
C CYS A 54 18.50 -6.32 8.97
N ARG A 55 19.54 -6.85 8.30
CA ARG A 55 20.43 -7.85 8.90
C ARG A 55 21.15 -7.28 10.12
N GLU A 56 21.74 -6.10 10.02
CA GLU A 56 22.44 -5.45 11.13
C GLU A 56 21.53 -5.25 12.36
N ALA A 57 20.28 -4.81 12.13
CA ALA A 57 19.30 -4.64 13.21
C ALA A 57 18.97 -5.96 13.93
N PHE A 58 18.79 -7.05 13.18
CA PHE A 58 18.48 -8.36 13.77
C PHE A 58 19.72 -9.01 14.40
N ASP A 59 20.89 -8.93 13.77
CA ASP A 59 22.16 -9.46 14.31
C ASP A 59 22.48 -8.83 15.68
N GLY A 60 22.16 -7.54 15.86
CA GLY A 60 22.34 -6.84 17.14
C GLY A 60 21.54 -7.41 18.31
N VAL A 61 20.38 -8.03 18.04
CA VAL A 61 19.52 -8.64 19.07
C VAL A 61 19.72 -10.17 19.14
N LEU A 62 19.91 -10.81 17.99
CA LEU A 62 20.06 -12.27 17.89
C LEU A 62 21.42 -12.76 18.38
N GLY A 63 22.50 -12.03 18.07
CA GLY A 63 23.86 -12.54 18.18
C GLY A 63 24.03 -13.80 17.36
N GLU A 64 24.52 -14.88 17.97
CA GLU A 64 24.71 -16.18 17.32
C GLU A 64 23.42 -17.00 17.18
N ARG A 65 22.29 -16.52 17.72
CA ARG A 65 21.03 -17.27 17.71
C ARG A 65 20.37 -17.21 16.33
N PRO A 66 19.85 -18.33 15.80
CA PRO A 66 19.18 -18.32 14.49
C PRO A 66 17.78 -17.70 14.51
N HIS A 67 17.19 -17.50 15.70
CA HIS A 67 15.81 -17.03 15.90
C HIS A 67 15.56 -16.68 17.40
N GLN A 68 14.37 -16.17 17.73
CA GLN A 68 13.94 -15.78 19.09
C GLN A 68 12.70 -16.54 19.60
N LEU A 69 12.47 -17.78 19.15
CA LEU A 69 11.32 -18.61 19.60
C LEU A 69 11.17 -18.76 21.13
N ASP A 70 12.26 -18.55 21.88
CA ASP A 70 12.30 -18.51 23.35
C ASP A 70 11.68 -17.25 23.95
N ARG A 71 11.57 -16.17 23.18
CA ARG A 71 10.95 -14.90 23.56
C ARG A 71 9.43 -14.96 23.41
N THR A 72 8.78 -15.60 24.38
CA THR A 72 7.34 -15.90 24.35
C THR A 72 6.39 -14.72 24.61
N ARG A 73 6.92 -13.53 24.92
CA ARG A 73 6.16 -12.29 25.22
C ARG A 73 4.99 -12.49 26.21
N ALA A 74 5.22 -13.24 27.29
CA ALA A 74 4.23 -13.45 28.35
C ALA A 74 3.81 -12.15 29.09
N ASP A 75 4.56 -11.07 28.87
CA ASP A 75 4.24 -9.69 29.30
C ASP A 75 3.11 -9.04 28.51
N VAL A 76 2.74 -9.58 27.34
CA VAL A 76 1.75 -8.98 26.43
C VAL A 76 0.43 -9.72 26.54
N GLU A 77 -0.58 -9.03 27.08
CA GLU A 77 -1.97 -9.48 27.08
C GLU A 77 -2.78 -8.63 26.08
N ALA A 78 -3.20 -9.24 24.96
CA ALA A 78 -4.02 -8.58 23.94
C ALA A 78 -5.34 -9.33 23.76
N GLY A 79 -6.45 -8.68 24.10
CA GLY A 79 -7.81 -9.17 23.88
C GLY A 79 -8.48 -8.53 22.68
N ALA A 80 -9.76 -8.86 22.47
CA ALA A 80 -10.55 -8.29 21.37
C ALA A 80 -10.67 -6.76 21.47
N ALA A 81 -10.67 -6.21 22.69
CA ALA A 81 -10.77 -4.77 22.90
C ALA A 81 -9.52 -4.05 22.38
N GLU A 82 -8.32 -4.57 22.68
CA GLU A 82 -7.05 -4.04 22.20
C GLU A 82 -6.97 -4.11 20.67
N LEU A 83 -7.35 -5.25 20.09
CA LEU A 83 -7.31 -5.47 18.63
C LEU A 83 -8.31 -4.60 17.85
N LEU A 84 -9.44 -4.21 18.46
CA LEU A 84 -10.48 -3.38 17.81
C LEU A 84 -10.38 -1.89 18.17
N SER A 85 -9.34 -1.49 18.91
CA SER A 85 -9.22 -0.12 19.43
C SER A 85 -8.71 0.90 18.40
N VAL A 86 -9.36 0.99 17.24
CA VAL A 86 -9.00 1.89 16.12
C VAL A 86 -8.80 3.34 16.59
N ARG A 87 -9.67 3.83 17.47
CA ARG A 87 -9.61 5.20 17.99
C ARG A 87 -8.33 5.56 18.75
N ARG A 88 -7.57 4.56 19.25
CA ARG A 88 -6.30 4.81 19.93
C ARG A 88 -5.14 5.07 18.97
N ILE A 89 -5.28 4.65 17.70
CA ILE A 89 -4.19 4.67 16.71
C ILE A 89 -4.51 5.55 15.49
N SER A 90 -5.77 5.95 15.29
CA SER A 90 -6.20 6.76 14.15
C SER A 90 -6.50 8.22 14.54
N ALA A 91 -5.96 9.17 13.79
CA ALA A 91 -6.40 10.55 13.79
C ALA A 91 -7.49 10.77 12.71
N PRO A 92 -8.31 11.84 12.81
CA PRO A 92 -9.18 12.26 11.71
C PRO A 92 -8.37 12.52 10.43
N PRO A 93 -8.95 12.29 9.23
CA PRO A 93 -8.25 12.54 7.97
C PRO A 93 -7.91 14.03 7.85
N THR A 94 -6.67 14.31 7.45
CA THR A 94 -6.26 15.65 7.03
C THR A 94 -6.51 15.81 5.52
N PRO A 95 -6.70 17.04 5.01
CA PRO A 95 -6.84 17.26 3.56
C PRO A 95 -5.67 16.66 2.76
N GLU A 96 -4.45 16.79 3.30
CA GLU A 96 -3.27 16.21 2.67
C GLU A 96 -3.30 14.69 2.71
N GLY A 97 -3.69 14.07 3.83
CA GLY A 97 -3.80 12.61 3.91
C GLY A 97 -4.83 12.03 2.93
N VAL A 98 -5.94 12.73 2.70
CA VAL A 98 -6.92 12.34 1.67
C VAL A 98 -6.31 12.45 0.28
N ARG A 99 -5.61 13.56 -0.02
CA ARG A 99 -4.91 13.76 -1.30
C ARG A 99 -3.86 12.69 -1.54
N THR A 100 -3.01 12.39 -0.56
CA THR A 100 -2.01 11.31 -0.65
C THR A 100 -2.67 9.95 -0.91
N GLY A 101 -3.79 9.66 -0.24
CA GLY A 101 -4.56 8.43 -0.50
C GLY A 101 -5.06 8.34 -1.94
N VAL A 102 -5.62 9.43 -2.49
CA VAL A 102 -6.04 9.50 -3.90
C VAL A 102 -4.82 9.31 -4.81
N ALA A 103 -3.76 10.09 -4.59
CA ALA A 103 -2.53 10.09 -5.36
C ALA A 103 -1.90 8.70 -5.49
N VAL A 104 -1.77 7.97 -4.36
CA VAL A 104 -1.16 6.64 -4.33
C VAL A 104 -2.04 5.60 -5.01
N ALA A 105 -3.37 5.66 -4.80
CA ALA A 105 -4.32 4.74 -5.43
C ALA A 105 -4.28 4.84 -6.95
N LEU A 106 -4.28 6.06 -7.50
CA LEU A 106 -4.24 6.28 -8.95
C LEU A 106 -2.94 5.80 -9.58
N ARG A 107 -1.80 6.04 -8.94
CA ARG A 107 -0.48 5.56 -9.41
C ARG A 107 -0.41 4.04 -9.40
N CYS A 108 -0.92 3.39 -8.37
CA CYS A 108 -1.01 1.94 -8.29
C CYS A 108 -1.95 1.37 -9.37
N PHE A 109 -3.13 1.97 -9.58
CA PHE A 109 -4.05 1.56 -10.64
C PHE A 109 -3.43 1.70 -12.02
N ALA A 110 -2.77 2.82 -12.31
CA ALA A 110 -2.09 3.02 -13.59
C ALA A 110 -0.99 1.98 -13.83
N ALA A 111 -0.15 1.71 -12.82
CA ALA A 111 0.87 0.68 -12.90
C ALA A 111 0.26 -0.71 -13.16
N TRP A 112 -0.78 -1.06 -12.41
CA TRP A 112 -1.46 -2.35 -12.52
C TRP A 112 -2.12 -2.56 -13.88
N LEU A 113 -2.83 -1.56 -14.39
CA LEU A 113 -3.41 -1.56 -15.74
C LEU A 113 -2.34 -1.62 -16.84
N GLY A 114 -1.17 -1.04 -16.59
CA GLY A 114 0.02 -1.17 -17.43
C GLY A 114 0.79 -2.49 -17.26
N GLY A 115 0.25 -3.47 -16.55
CA GLY A 115 0.84 -4.80 -16.36
C GLY A 115 1.93 -4.89 -15.30
N ARG A 116 2.06 -3.89 -14.42
CA ARG A 116 3.05 -3.86 -13.33
C ARG A 116 2.35 -3.96 -11.97
N GLY A 117 2.71 -4.97 -11.19
CA GLY A 117 2.13 -5.19 -9.86
C GLY A 117 2.62 -4.23 -8.77
N THR A 118 3.67 -3.47 -9.03
CA THR A 118 4.28 -2.54 -8.07
C THR A 118 4.67 -1.22 -8.74
N VAL A 119 4.71 -0.13 -7.98
CA VAL A 119 5.16 1.19 -8.42
C VAL A 119 5.85 1.92 -7.27
N VAL A 120 6.89 2.69 -7.57
CA VAL A 120 7.50 3.57 -6.56
C VAL A 120 6.74 4.89 -6.51
N VAL A 121 6.19 5.23 -5.35
CA VAL A 121 5.53 6.51 -5.08
C VAL A 121 6.25 7.14 -3.90
N ASP A 122 6.77 8.36 -4.09
CA ASP A 122 7.45 9.13 -3.04
C ASP A 122 8.54 8.34 -2.27
N GLY A 123 9.29 7.51 -2.99
CA GLY A 123 10.38 6.70 -2.43
C GLY A 123 9.91 5.44 -1.71
N VAL A 124 8.65 5.03 -1.86
CA VAL A 124 8.08 3.80 -1.30
C VAL A 124 7.62 2.88 -2.43
N LEU A 125 7.99 1.60 -2.38
CA LEU A 125 7.53 0.58 -3.32
C LEU A 125 6.12 0.11 -2.94
N GLU A 126 5.14 0.69 -3.59
CA GLU A 126 3.72 0.40 -3.40
C GLU A 126 3.27 -0.78 -4.25
N ASP A 127 2.25 -1.49 -3.77
CA ASP A 127 1.61 -2.60 -4.45
C ASP A 127 0.08 -2.49 -4.38
N THR A 128 -0.61 -3.57 -4.76
CA THR A 128 -2.06 -3.61 -4.77
C THR A 128 -2.66 -3.45 -3.37
N ALA A 129 -1.99 -3.91 -2.30
CA ALA A 129 -2.50 -3.76 -0.94
C ALA A 129 -2.54 -2.29 -0.51
N THR A 130 -1.55 -1.48 -0.91
CA THR A 130 -1.58 -0.02 -0.69
C THR A 130 -2.80 0.61 -1.36
N ALA A 131 -3.06 0.26 -2.62
CA ALA A 131 -4.23 0.78 -3.35
C ALA A 131 -5.55 0.35 -2.68
N GLU A 132 -5.63 -0.89 -2.19
CA GLU A 132 -6.79 -1.41 -1.45
C GLU A 132 -7.04 -0.63 -0.15
N VAL A 133 -6.00 -0.37 0.63
CA VAL A 133 -6.09 0.44 1.85
C VAL A 133 -6.53 1.86 1.53
N ALA A 134 -5.89 2.50 0.55
CA ALA A 134 -6.19 3.88 0.17
C ALA A 134 -7.63 4.07 -0.31
N ARG A 135 -8.10 3.24 -1.26
CA ARG A 135 -9.48 3.33 -1.76
C ARG A 135 -10.51 3.04 -0.66
N THR A 136 -10.21 2.10 0.24
CA THR A 136 -11.13 1.66 1.29
C THR A 136 -11.24 2.72 2.39
N GLN A 137 -10.15 3.37 2.75
CA GLN A 137 -10.16 4.50 3.68
C GLN A 137 -10.98 5.67 3.12
N ILE A 138 -10.77 6.03 1.84
CA ILE A 138 -11.56 7.09 1.18
C ILE A 138 -13.04 6.73 1.15
N TRP A 139 -13.38 5.49 0.77
CA TRP A 139 -14.76 5.00 0.80
C TRP A 139 -15.36 5.10 2.21
N GLN A 140 -14.62 4.69 3.24
CA GLN A 140 -15.08 4.73 4.63
C GLN A 140 -15.34 6.18 5.07
N TRP A 141 -14.44 7.11 4.76
CA TRP A 141 -14.62 8.52 5.11
C TRP A 141 -15.82 9.16 4.40
N LEU A 142 -16.06 8.83 3.13
CA LEU A 142 -17.25 9.26 2.40
C LEU A 142 -18.53 8.65 3.00
N ARG A 143 -18.52 7.34 3.27
CA ARG A 143 -19.67 6.59 3.81
C ARG A 143 -20.12 7.13 5.18
N HIS A 144 -19.16 7.56 5.99
CA HIS A 144 -19.38 8.12 7.33
C HIS A 144 -19.39 9.65 7.36
N ARG A 145 -19.37 10.31 6.19
CA ARG A 145 -19.46 11.78 6.04
C ARG A 145 -18.38 12.55 6.80
N VAL A 146 -17.19 11.97 6.90
CA VAL A 146 -16.00 12.63 7.47
C VAL A 146 -15.33 13.54 6.43
N VAL A 147 -15.42 13.14 5.15
CA VAL A 147 -14.98 13.93 3.99
C VAL A 147 -16.15 13.99 3.02
N ASP A 148 -16.33 15.13 2.36
CA ASP A 148 -17.38 15.31 1.36
C ASP A 148 -16.94 14.83 -0.03
N ARG A 149 -17.93 14.47 -0.86
CA ARG A 149 -17.69 13.90 -2.20
C ARG A 149 -17.07 14.91 -3.16
N GLU A 150 -17.41 16.18 -3.03
CA GLU A 150 -16.91 17.25 -3.91
C GLU A 150 -15.41 17.45 -3.71
N THR A 151 -14.94 17.46 -2.45
CA THR A 151 -13.53 17.52 -2.10
C THR A 151 -12.74 16.35 -2.70
N VAL A 152 -13.25 15.12 -2.59
CA VAL A 152 -12.58 13.95 -3.16
C VAL A 152 -12.55 14.01 -4.69
N LEU A 153 -13.63 14.45 -5.34
CA LEU A 153 -13.68 14.59 -6.81
C LEU A 153 -12.69 15.64 -7.30
N ARG A 154 -12.59 16.79 -6.63
CA ARG A 154 -11.58 17.81 -6.97
C ARG A 154 -10.15 17.26 -6.83
N MET A 155 -9.87 16.55 -5.73
CA MET A 155 -8.56 15.90 -5.54
C MET A 155 -8.29 14.82 -6.60
N LEU A 156 -9.31 14.06 -7.01
CA LEU A 156 -9.21 13.09 -8.08
C LEU A 156 -8.84 13.76 -9.42
N ASP A 157 -9.48 14.88 -9.74
CA ASP A 157 -9.19 15.64 -10.96
C ASP A 157 -7.75 16.18 -10.95
N ASP A 158 -7.33 16.81 -9.85
CA ASP A 158 -5.98 17.35 -9.66
C ASP A 158 -4.91 16.24 -9.79
N GLU A 159 -5.12 15.11 -9.11
CA GLU A 159 -4.16 14.01 -9.10
C GLU A 159 -4.15 13.21 -10.41
N LEU A 160 -5.26 13.14 -11.15
CA LEU A 160 -5.27 12.57 -12.50
C LEU A 160 -4.48 13.44 -13.48
N ALA A 161 -4.60 14.76 -13.38
CA ALA A 161 -3.79 15.68 -14.18
C ALA A 161 -2.29 15.51 -13.88
N ALA A 162 -1.94 15.43 -12.59
CA ALA A 162 -0.56 15.16 -12.16
C ALA A 162 -0.05 13.80 -12.64
N LEU A 163 -0.88 12.74 -12.54
CA LEU A 163 -0.57 11.41 -13.05
C LEU A 163 -0.31 11.43 -14.56
N GLY A 164 -1.16 12.09 -15.33
CA GLY A 164 -0.99 12.21 -16.79
C GLY A 164 0.28 12.95 -17.19
N ALA A 165 0.65 14.00 -16.45
CA ALA A 165 1.90 14.73 -16.66
C ALA A 165 3.14 13.87 -16.34
N ALA A 166 3.10 13.09 -15.26
CA ALA A 166 4.21 12.22 -14.85
C ALA A 166 4.31 10.95 -15.71
N TYR A 167 3.18 10.43 -16.18
CA TYR A 167 3.08 9.17 -16.90
C TYR A 167 2.20 9.32 -18.14
N PRO A 168 2.75 9.83 -19.26
CA PRO A 168 1.97 10.03 -20.50
C PRO A 168 1.36 8.75 -21.10
N TRP A 169 1.83 7.57 -20.67
CA TRP A 169 1.30 6.27 -21.07
C TRP A 169 0.10 5.82 -20.22
N ALA A 170 -0.22 6.51 -19.13
CA ALA A 170 -1.23 6.08 -18.17
C ALA A 170 -2.65 6.16 -18.79
N PRO A 171 -3.47 5.09 -18.68
CA PRO A 171 -4.84 5.09 -19.18
C PRO A 171 -5.76 5.85 -18.20
N LEU A 172 -5.74 7.19 -18.27
CA LEU A 172 -6.35 8.06 -17.26
C LEU A 172 -7.86 7.83 -17.08
N GLU A 173 -8.57 7.55 -18.16
CA GLU A 173 -10.03 7.33 -18.09
C GLU A 173 -10.37 5.99 -17.43
N GLU A 174 -9.60 4.95 -17.72
CA GLU A 174 -9.72 3.66 -17.06
C GLU A 174 -9.36 3.75 -15.58
N VAL A 175 -8.31 4.52 -15.24
CA VAL A 175 -7.90 4.78 -13.87
C VAL A 175 -9.01 5.53 -13.11
N ARG A 176 -9.56 6.61 -13.68
CA ARG A 176 -10.71 7.33 -13.11
C ARG A 176 -11.88 6.38 -12.87
N ALA A 177 -12.27 5.66 -13.92
CA ALA A 177 -13.44 4.80 -13.85
C ALA A 177 -13.26 3.69 -12.79
N LEU A 178 -12.04 3.16 -12.63
CA LEU A 178 -11.74 2.18 -11.58
C LEU A 178 -11.84 2.81 -10.18
N PHE A 179 -11.31 4.01 -9.99
CA PHE A 179 -11.42 4.73 -8.72
C PHE A 179 -12.89 5.00 -8.36
N GLU A 180 -13.68 5.52 -9.28
CA GLU A 180 -15.10 5.82 -9.05
C GLU A 180 -15.90 4.57 -8.66
N ARG A 181 -15.66 3.43 -9.33
CA ARG A 181 -16.34 2.17 -9.03
C ARG A 181 -15.92 1.54 -7.70
N THR A 182 -14.72 1.82 -7.22
CA THR A 182 -14.14 1.08 -6.08
C THR A 182 -13.96 1.91 -4.82
N ALA A 183 -14.00 3.25 -4.94
CA ALA A 183 -13.93 4.19 -3.82
C ALA A 183 -15.20 5.04 -3.66
N LEU A 184 -15.96 5.30 -4.73
CA LEU A 184 -17.14 6.20 -4.69
C LEU A 184 -18.49 5.49 -4.83
N ALA A 185 -18.50 4.16 -4.90
CA ALA A 185 -19.71 3.34 -4.98
C ALA A 185 -20.48 3.28 -3.66
N GLY A 186 -21.79 3.01 -3.73
CA GLY A 186 -22.63 2.88 -2.54
C GLY A 186 -22.25 1.69 -1.64
N GLU A 187 -21.76 0.61 -2.25
CA GLU A 187 -21.23 -0.57 -1.58
C GLU A 187 -19.74 -0.70 -1.90
N LEU A 188 -18.93 -1.11 -0.91
CA LEU A 188 -17.50 -1.32 -1.09
C LEU A 188 -17.26 -2.68 -1.76
N PRO A 189 -16.65 -2.74 -2.96
CA PRO A 189 -16.21 -4.01 -3.52
C PRO A 189 -15.13 -4.65 -2.66
N LEU A 190 -15.13 -5.98 -2.53
CA LEU A 190 -14.13 -6.72 -1.74
C LEU A 190 -12.69 -6.43 -2.18
N PHE A 191 -12.47 -6.38 -3.50
CA PHE A 191 -11.18 -6.08 -4.12
C PHE A 191 -11.41 -5.28 -5.39
N PHE A 192 -10.46 -4.42 -5.77
CA PHE A 192 -10.51 -3.73 -7.07
C PHE A 192 -10.07 -4.66 -8.21
N THR A 193 -9.21 -5.64 -7.91
CA THR A 193 -8.53 -6.47 -8.91
C THR A 193 -9.45 -7.34 -9.76
N PRO A 194 -10.56 -7.95 -9.27
CA PRO A 194 -11.42 -8.78 -10.12
C PRO A 194 -12.13 -7.96 -11.21
N ASP A 195 -12.65 -6.78 -10.87
CA ASP A 195 -13.32 -5.89 -11.84
C ASP A 195 -12.29 -5.35 -12.83
N ALA A 196 -11.13 -4.91 -12.35
CA ALA A 196 -10.06 -4.41 -13.20
C ALA A 196 -9.56 -5.50 -14.16
N TYR A 197 -9.41 -6.74 -13.69
CA TYR A 197 -8.97 -7.89 -14.49
C TYR A 197 -9.96 -8.20 -15.61
N ALA A 198 -11.24 -8.37 -15.27
CA ALA A 198 -12.30 -8.74 -16.22
C ALA A 198 -12.52 -7.71 -17.33
N ARG A 199 -12.17 -6.45 -17.09
CA ARG A 199 -12.39 -5.33 -18.04
C ARG A 199 -11.16 -4.99 -18.85
N HIS A 200 -9.97 -5.09 -18.27
CA HIS A 200 -8.76 -4.53 -18.87
C HIS A 200 -7.70 -5.58 -19.23
N LEU A 201 -7.71 -6.75 -18.58
CA LEU A 201 -6.68 -7.78 -18.78
C LEU A 201 -7.20 -9.06 -19.45
N VAL A 202 -8.52 -9.22 -19.58
CA VAL A 202 -9.12 -10.30 -20.37
C VAL A 202 -9.26 -9.87 -21.82
N ARG A 203 -8.54 -10.55 -22.73
CA ARG A 203 -8.80 -10.44 -24.17
C ARG A 203 -10.20 -10.97 -24.45
N ARG A 204 -11.16 -10.08 -24.69
CA ARG A 204 -12.43 -10.48 -25.27
C ARG A 204 -12.17 -10.82 -26.74
N THR A 205 -12.26 -12.09 -27.11
CA THR A 205 -12.42 -12.48 -28.51
C THR A 205 -13.73 -11.84 -28.98
N GLY A 206 -13.61 -10.71 -29.69
CA GLY A 206 -14.74 -10.08 -30.33
C GLY A 206 -15.44 -11.10 -31.22
N ALA A 207 -16.77 -11.14 -31.14
CA ALA A 207 -17.60 -11.81 -32.12
C ALA A 207 -17.22 -11.26 -33.50
N GLY A 208 -16.46 -12.06 -34.26
CA GLY A 208 -16.18 -11.79 -35.65
C GLY A 208 -17.51 -11.67 -36.38
N GLY A 209 -17.66 -10.59 -37.13
CA GLY A 209 -18.83 -10.33 -37.96
C GLY A 209 -19.16 -11.55 -38.80
N CYS A 210 -20.35 -12.09 -38.58
CA CYS A 210 -21.02 -12.90 -39.58
C CYS A 210 -21.61 -11.93 -40.59
N GLU A 211 -20.79 -11.47 -41.55
CA GLU A 211 -21.32 -10.90 -42.78
C GLU A 211 -21.70 -12.06 -43.71
N ARG A 212 -23.00 -12.08 -43.99
CA ARG A 212 -23.68 -12.94 -44.95
C ARG A 212 -23.57 -12.30 -46.33
N GLY A 213 -23.40 -13.12 -47.37
CA GLY A 213 -23.74 -12.80 -48.76
C GLY A 213 -22.53 -12.57 -49.65
#